data_AF-A0A7X7GQT7-F1
#
_entry.id   AF-A0A7X7GQT7-F1
#
_cell.length_a   1.000
_cell.length_b   1.000
_cell.length_c   1.000
_cell.angle_alpha   90.00
_cell.angle_beta   90.00
_cell.angle_gamma   90.00
#
_symmetry.space_group_name_H-M   'P 1'
#
loop_
_entity.id
_entity.type
_entity.pdbx_description
1 polymer ?
#
loop_
_entity_poly.entity_id
_entity_poly.type
_entity_poly.pdbx_seq_one_letter_code
_entity_poly.pdbx_strand_id
1 'polypeptide(L)' 'PGYVVDYESAISGERGLGRLYILIKGDKEYHLTLQAVAADWEELEPILEKTAQTFTLK' A
#
# COMPACT_ATOMS: atom_id res chain seq x y z
N PRO A 1 0.45 -2.44 -16.81
CA PRO A 1 1.49 -1.58 -16.18
C PRO A 1 1.08 -1.31 -14.74
N GLY A 2 1.99 -1.55 -13.79
CA GLY A 2 1.77 -1.24 -12.38
C GLY A 2 2.85 -0.29 -11.88
N TYR A 3 2.46 0.70 -11.08
CA TYR A 3 3.41 1.59 -10.39
C TYR A 3 3.37 1.31 -8.90
N VAL A 4 4.52 1.44 -8.25
CA VAL A 4 4.66 1.33 -6.80
C VAL A 4 5.27 2.62 -6.30
N VAL A 5 4.65 3.23 -5.29
CA VAL A 5 5.11 4.48 -4.68
C VAL A 5 5.10 4.32 -3.18
N ASP A 6 6.27 4.46 -2.56
CA ASP A 6 6.38 4.62 -1.11
C ASP A 6 6.14 6.08 -0.74
N TYR A 7 5.41 6.32 0.35
CA TYR A 7 5.01 7.65 0.78
C TYR A 7 4.96 7.78 2.31
N GLU A 8 5.02 9.03 2.79
CA GLU A 8 4.75 9.38 4.18
C GLU A 8 3.36 10.01 4.31
N SER A 9 2.70 9.79 5.44
CA SER A 9 1.37 10.32 5.73
C SER A 9 1.22 10.70 7.21
N ALA A 10 0.03 11.17 7.58
CA ALA A 10 -0.38 11.31 8.97
C ALA A 10 -1.56 10.38 9.25
N ILE A 11 -1.42 9.46 10.20
CA ILE A 11 -2.48 8.56 10.66
C ILE A 11 -2.83 8.97 12.09
N SER A 12 -4.02 9.55 12.27
CA SER A 12 -4.48 10.03 13.59
C SER A 12 -3.51 11.00 14.29
N GLY A 13 -2.75 11.77 13.53
CA GLY A 13 -1.75 12.72 14.05
C GLY A 13 -0.34 12.14 14.23
N GLU A 14 -0.17 10.84 14.04
CA GLU A 14 1.14 10.17 14.05
C GLU A 14 1.72 10.08 12.64
N ARG A 15 3.05 10.05 12.53
CA ARG A 15 3.72 9.81 11.24
C ARG A 15 3.34 8.42 10.74
N GLY A 16 2.73 8.36 9.57
CA GLY A 16 2.42 7.12 8.87
C GLY A 16 3.42 6.87 7.74
N LEU A 17 3.66 5.60 7.46
CA LEU A 17 4.35 5.15 6.26
C LEU A 17 3.38 4.33 5.44
N GLY A 18 3.51 4.40 4.11
CA GLY A 18 2.68 3.60 3.24
C GLY A 18 3.32 3.31 1.89
N ARG A 19 2.72 2.32 1.23
CA ARG A 19 3.04 1.90 -0.12
C ARG A 19 1.76 1.84 -0.94
N LEU A 20 1.76 2.54 -2.07
CA LEU A 20 0.65 2.57 -3.03
C LEU A 20 1.01 1.74 -4.27
N TYR A 21 0.17 0.74 -4.53
CA TYR A 21 0.14 -0.02 -5.77
C TYR A 21 -0.93 0.55 -6.71
N ILE A 22 -0.51 1.05 -7.86
CA ILE A 22 -1.39 1.51 -8.93
C ILE A 22 -1.48 0.40 -9.97
N LEU A 23 -2.65 -0.19 -10.14
CA LEU A 23 -2.91 -1.30 -11.06
C LEU A 23 -3.84 -0.84 -12.18
N ILE A 24 -3.41 -0.99 -13.44
CA ILE A 24 -4.21 -0.59 -14.60
C ILE A 24 -4.76 -1.84 -15.31
N LYS A 25 -6.09 -1.94 -15.45
CA LYS A 25 -6.78 -3.00 -16.19
C LYS A 25 -7.82 -2.39 -17.13
N GLY A 26 -7.55 -2.47 -18.44
CA GLY A 26 -8.39 -1.83 -19.46
C GLY A 26 -8.32 -0.31 -19.35
N ASP A 27 -9.49 0.32 -19.24
CA ASP A 27 -9.69 1.75 -19.03
C ASP A 27 -9.77 2.14 -17.54
N LYS A 28 -9.54 1.18 -16.63
CA LYS A 28 -9.66 1.39 -15.18
C LYS A 28 -8.31 1.37 -14.48
N GLU A 29 -8.20 2.26 -13.50
CA GLU A 29 -7.11 2.34 -12.55
C GLU A 29 -7.61 1.93 -11.17
N TYR A 30 -6.85 1.08 -10.49
CA TYR A 30 -7.14 0.55 -9.17
C TYR A 30 -5.99 0.90 -8.23
N HIS A 31 -6.31 1.34 -7.03
CA HIS A 31 -5.35 1.71 -6.01
C HIS A 31 -5.44 0.72 -4.85
N LEU A 32 -4.33 0.05 -4.56
CA LEU A 32 -4.17 -0.78 -3.38
C LEU A 32 -3.13 -0.10 -2.47
N THR A 33 -3.56 0.23 -1.26
CA THR A 33 -2.74 0.98 -0.31
C THR A 33 -2.42 0.11 0.90
N LEU A 34 -1.12 0.02 1.22
CA LEU A 34 -0.62 -0.50 2.49
C LEU A 34 -0.20 0.69 3.34
N GLN A 35 -0.64 0.76 4.59
CA GLN A 35 -0.26 1.84 5.49
C GLN A 35 -0.27 1.39 6.94
N ALA A 36 0.65 1.92 7.72
CA ALA A 36 0.71 1.76 9.16
C ALA A 36 1.33 3.03 9.79
N VAL A 37 1.15 3.19 11.10
CA VAL A 37 1.96 4.17 11.84
C VAL A 37 3.44 3.77 11.72
N ALA A 38 4.33 4.75 11.64
CA ALA A 38 5.74 4.52 11.34
C ALA A 38 6.44 3.62 12.37
N ALA A 39 5.97 3.63 13.63
CA ALA A 39 6.49 2.78 14.70
C ALA A 39 6.25 1.28 14.44
N ASP A 40 5.18 0.94 13.72
CA ASP A 40 4.77 -0.44 13.46
C ASP A 40 5.13 -0.91 12.05
N TRP A 41 5.67 -0.02 11.20
CA TRP A 41 5.87 -0.31 9.78
C TRP A 41 6.79 -1.51 9.53
N GLU A 42 7.94 -1.58 10.19
CA GLU A 42 8.91 -2.66 9.96
C GLU A 42 8.33 -4.05 10.29
N GLU A 43 7.46 -4.14 11.30
CA GLU A 43 6.79 -5.38 11.69
C GLU A 43 5.63 -5.72 10.74
N LEU A 44 4.83 -4.72 10.36
CA LEU A 44 3.60 -4.92 9.61
C LEU A 44 3.81 -5.00 8.10
N GLU A 45 4.81 -4.33 7.53
CA GLU A 45 5.07 -4.29 6.09
C GLU A 45 5.08 -5.68 5.47
N PRO A 46 5.84 -6.68 5.97
CA PRO A 46 5.89 -8.00 5.34
C PRO A 46 4.53 -8.70 5.34
N ILE A 47 3.69 -8.46 6.36
CA ILE A 47 2.35 -9.04 6.48
C ILE A 47 1.41 -8.37 5.48
N LEU A 48 1.41 -7.03 5.44
CA LEU A 48 0.63 -6.22 4.50
C LEU A 48 1.00 -6.56 3.05
N GLU A 49 2.30 -6.71 2.78
CA GLU A 49 2.85 -7.06 1.47
C GLU A 49 2.40 -8.46 1.03
N LYS A 50 2.44 -9.45 1.93
CA LYS A 50 1.89 -10.78 1.65
C LYS A 50 0.41 -10.72 1.28
N THR A 51 -0.39 -9.89 1.95
CA THR A 51 -1.79 -9.70 1.58
C THR A 51 -1.93 -9.05 0.21
N ALA A 52 -1.13 -8.02 -0.10
CA ALA A 52 -1.14 -7.36 -1.40
C ALA A 52 -0.85 -8.32 -2.55
N GLN A 53 0.11 -9.24 -2.37
CA GLN A 53 0.48 -10.23 -3.39
C GLN A 53 -0.64 -11.24 -3.70
N THR A 54 -1.61 -11.42 -2.79
CA THR A 54 -2.77 -12.29 -3.02
C THR A 54 -3.94 -11.56 -3.70
N PHE A 55 -3.86 -10.23 -3.84
CA PHE A 55 -4.91 -9.44 -4.47
C PHE A 55 -4.95 -9.69 -5.98
N THR A 56 -6.13 -10.02 -6.50
CA THR A 56 -6.34 -10.25 -7.94
C THR A 56 -7.55 -9.46 -8.43
N LEU A 57 -7.35 -8.72 -9.53
CA LEU A 57 -8.42 -8.03 -10.23
C LEU A 57 -9.16 -9.03 -11.14
N LYS A 58 -10.31 -9.53 -10.69
CA LYS A 58 -11.20 -10.38 -11.50
C LYS A 58 -11.72 -9.65 -12.73
#